data_AF-A0A2D2Q4Y9-F1
#
_entry.id   AF-A0A2D2Q4Y9-F1
#
_cell.length_a   1.000
_cell.length_b   1.000
_cell.length_c   1.000
_cell.angle_alpha   90.00
_cell.angle_beta   90.00
_cell.angle_gamma   90.00
#
_symmetry.space_group_name_H-M   'P 1'
#
loop_
_entity.id
_entity.type
_entity.pdbx_description
1 polymer ?
#
loop_
_entity_poly.entity_id
_entity_poly.type
_entity_poly.pdbx_seq_one_letter_code
_entity_poly.pdbx_strand_id
1 'polypeptide(L)'
;MPYTLVQRFVSLGLLMAGVGLAPGAFAQRLPRLRQGMNYPEAREQLIARGWQPVVNPVMLEVTNTTPIVAYLISQGFSELIGCQPFGVDVCAFQFRNRHGHILEIATVHLGVTPGGTITSWVVRRNTP
;
A
#
# COMPACT_ATOMS: atom_id res chain seq x y z
N MET A 1 -28.68 17.28 60.28
CA MET A 1 -27.53 18.14 59.96
C MET A 1 -27.49 18.32 58.44
N PRO A 2 -27.68 19.55 57.94
CA PRO A 2 -27.94 19.83 56.52
C PRO A 2 -26.66 20.24 55.77
N TYR A 3 -26.58 19.89 54.49
CA TYR A 3 -25.74 20.59 53.51
C TYR A 3 -26.60 20.97 52.29
N THR A 4 -26.92 22.26 52.26
CA THR A 4 -27.05 23.19 51.10
C THR A 4 -27.02 22.58 49.69
N LEU A 5 -28.06 22.72 48.87
CA LEU A 5 -28.36 23.90 48.01
C LEU A 5 -27.20 24.16 47.03
N VAL A 6 -27.43 23.97 45.72
CA VAL A 6 -27.04 24.89 44.62
C VAL A 6 -27.28 24.25 43.23
N GLN A 7 -28.18 24.93 42.51
CA GLN A 7 -28.23 25.25 41.06
C GLN A 7 -28.28 24.15 39.99
N ARG A 8 -29.48 24.10 39.39
CA ARG A 8 -29.71 24.01 37.95
C ARG A 8 -28.78 24.93 37.16
N PHE A 9 -28.10 24.41 36.15
CA PHE A 9 -27.90 25.11 34.87
C PHE A 9 -27.86 24.13 33.70
N VAL A 10 -28.67 24.47 32.71
CA VAL A 10 -28.74 23.89 31.36
C VAL A 10 -27.58 24.45 30.53
N SER A 11 -26.92 23.60 29.76
CA SER A 11 -26.09 23.98 28.59
C SER A 11 -25.96 22.73 27.73
N LEU A 12 -26.79 22.50 26.70
CA LEU A 12 -26.90 23.19 25.41
C LEU A 12 -25.56 23.24 24.65
N GLY A 13 -25.41 22.31 23.71
CA GLY A 13 -24.80 22.52 22.39
C GLY A 13 -23.28 22.68 22.32
N LEU A 14 -22.61 21.68 21.76
CA LEU A 14 -21.75 21.92 20.60
C LEU A 14 -21.76 20.66 19.71
N LEU A 15 -22.60 20.70 18.67
CA LEU A 15 -22.40 19.93 17.45
C LEU A 15 -21.04 20.38 16.89
N MET A 16 -19.97 19.66 17.24
CA MET A 16 -18.78 19.65 16.39
C MET A 16 -19.19 18.88 15.14
N ALA A 17 -19.83 19.61 14.21
CA ALA A 17 -19.79 19.30 12.80
C ALA A 17 -18.31 19.29 12.43
N GLY A 18 -17.68 18.13 12.62
CA GLY A 18 -16.43 17.80 11.99
C GLY A 18 -16.69 17.85 10.50
N VAL A 19 -16.54 19.04 9.93
CA VAL A 19 -16.15 19.20 8.54
C VAL A 19 -14.82 18.47 8.45
N GLY A 20 -14.92 17.16 8.20
CA GLY A 20 -13.81 16.34 7.83
C GLY A 20 -13.28 16.98 6.57
N LEU A 21 -12.22 17.79 6.73
CA LEU A 21 -11.33 18.15 5.65
C LEU A 21 -10.84 16.80 5.12
N ALA A 22 -11.54 16.27 4.12
CA ALA A 22 -11.05 15.18 3.31
C ALA A 22 -9.66 15.64 2.87
N PRO A 23 -8.58 14.95 3.30
CA PRO A 23 -7.23 15.35 2.93
C PRO A 23 -7.24 15.57 1.44
N GLY A 24 -6.90 16.81 1.06
CA GLY A 24 -7.10 17.31 -0.28
C GLY A 24 -6.66 16.29 -1.31
N ALA A 25 -7.41 16.24 -2.39
CA ALA A 25 -7.10 15.50 -3.59
C ALA A 25 -5.74 15.91 -4.19
N PHE A 26 -4.64 15.58 -3.52
CA PHE A 26 -3.41 15.26 -4.20
C PHE A 26 -3.81 14.14 -5.14
N ALA A 27 -3.93 14.48 -6.42
CA ALA A 27 -3.96 13.49 -7.46
C ALA A 27 -2.87 12.48 -7.10
N GLN A 28 -3.25 11.22 -6.87
CA GLN A 28 -2.34 10.14 -6.49
C GLN A 28 -1.45 9.86 -7.70
N ARG A 29 -0.55 10.81 -7.96
CA ARG A 29 0.34 10.82 -9.10
C ARG A 29 1.36 9.76 -8.82
N LEU A 30 1.57 8.91 -9.81
CA LEU A 30 2.65 7.93 -9.77
C LEU A 30 3.97 8.66 -9.44
N PRO A 31 4.75 8.18 -8.46
CA PRO A 31 6.12 8.65 -8.29
C PRO A 31 6.92 8.45 -9.57
N ARG A 32 8.04 9.15 -9.70
CA ARG A 32 8.90 9.02 -10.87
C ARG A 32 9.69 7.71 -10.76
N LEU A 33 9.03 6.60 -11.10
CA LEU A 33 9.65 5.28 -11.18
C LEU A 33 10.74 5.26 -12.24
N ARG A 34 11.79 4.47 -12.00
CA ARG A 34 12.93 4.29 -12.89
C ARG A 34 13.36 2.84 -12.87
N GLN A 35 13.86 2.35 -14.01
CA GLN A 35 14.57 1.08 -14.04
C GLN A 35 15.81 1.19 -13.15
N GLY A 36 16.14 0.11 -12.43
CA GLY A 36 17.27 0.11 -11.50
C GLY A 36 16.94 0.63 -10.10
N MET A 37 15.74 1.18 -9.88
CA MET A 37 15.30 1.66 -8.57
C MET A 37 15.08 0.50 -7.60
N ASN A 38 15.49 0.67 -6.34
CA ASN A 38 15.20 -0.29 -5.27
C ASN A 38 13.68 -0.34 -5.01
N TYR A 39 13.10 -1.54 -5.05
CA TYR A 39 11.66 -1.69 -4.92
C TYR A 39 11.10 -1.26 -3.54
N PRO A 40 11.70 -1.64 -2.39
CA PRO A 40 11.29 -1.11 -1.08
C PRO A 40 11.18 0.41 -1.02
N GLU A 41 12.15 1.14 -1.56
CA GLU A 41 12.10 2.61 -1.61
C GLU A 41 10.93 3.12 -2.48
N ALA A 42 10.74 2.51 -3.66
CA ALA A 42 9.64 2.85 -4.54
C ALA A 42 8.27 2.58 -3.89
N ARG A 43 8.15 1.47 -3.16
CA ARG A 43 6.96 1.09 -2.39
C ARG A 43 6.60 2.15 -1.35
N GLU A 44 7.57 2.62 -0.58
CA GLU A 44 7.33 3.69 0.41
C GLU A 44 6.81 4.96 -0.27
N GLN A 45 7.40 5.35 -1.40
CA GLN A 45 6.93 6.51 -2.17
C GLN A 45 5.52 6.32 -2.72
N LEU A 46 5.14 5.10 -3.11
CA LEU A 46 3.79 4.78 -3.57
C LEU A 46 2.78 4.90 -2.43
N ILE A 47 3.06 4.29 -1.28
CA ILE A 47 2.21 4.32 -0.09
C ILE A 47 2.04 5.75 0.41
N ALA A 48 3.14 6.53 0.49
CA ALA A 48 3.10 7.93 0.88
C ALA A 48 2.24 8.81 -0.05
N ARG A 49 2.02 8.37 -1.29
CA ARG A 49 1.17 9.05 -2.29
C ARG A 49 -0.23 8.45 -2.38
N GLY A 50 -0.60 7.57 -1.45
CA GLY A 50 -1.93 6.99 -1.33
C GLY A 50 -2.21 5.82 -2.25
N TRP A 51 -1.20 5.24 -2.91
CA TRP A 51 -1.35 3.94 -3.55
C TRP A 51 -1.44 2.86 -2.47
N GLN A 52 -2.42 1.98 -2.59
CA GLN A 52 -2.68 0.92 -1.63
C GLN A 52 -2.20 -0.42 -2.19
N PRO A 53 -1.48 -1.24 -1.40
CA PRO A 53 -1.11 -2.59 -1.80
C PRO A 53 -2.38 -3.42 -2.06
N VAL A 54 -2.40 -4.18 -3.15
CA VAL A 54 -3.48 -5.13 -3.44
C VAL A 54 -3.06 -6.49 -2.91
N VAL A 55 -3.70 -6.93 -1.83
CA VAL A 55 -3.39 -8.21 -1.21
C VAL A 55 -3.86 -9.37 -2.08
N ASN A 56 -2.95 -10.26 -2.46
CA ASN A 56 -3.28 -11.51 -3.14
C ASN A 56 -3.33 -12.66 -2.12
N PRO A 57 -4.53 -13.17 -1.74
CA PRO A 57 -4.65 -14.21 -0.73
C PRO A 57 -3.97 -15.53 -1.15
N VAL A 58 -3.94 -15.82 -2.45
CA VAL A 58 -3.29 -17.04 -2.98
C VAL A 58 -1.78 -17.02 -2.67
N MET A 59 -1.15 -15.85 -2.68
CA MET A 59 0.28 -15.72 -2.34
C MET A 59 0.56 -15.85 -0.84
N LEU A 60 -0.46 -15.70 0.01
CA LEU A 60 -0.35 -15.86 1.45
C LEU A 60 -0.55 -17.32 1.91
N GLU A 61 -1.01 -18.20 1.02
CA GLU A 61 -1.15 -19.63 1.31
C GLU A 61 0.22 -20.32 1.29
N VAL A 62 0.73 -20.62 2.48
CA VAL A 62 2.10 -21.13 2.73
C VAL A 62 2.39 -22.48 2.04
N THR A 63 1.37 -23.22 1.63
CA THR A 63 1.52 -24.60 1.13
C THR A 63 2.20 -24.72 -0.23
N ASN A 64 2.32 -23.64 -1.01
CA ASN A 64 2.91 -23.67 -2.37
C ASN A 64 3.83 -22.47 -2.67
N THR A 65 4.48 -21.89 -1.66
CA THR A 65 5.36 -20.72 -1.86
C THR A 65 6.81 -21.12 -2.10
N THR A 66 7.43 -20.61 -3.16
CA THR A 66 8.88 -20.74 -3.37
C THR A 66 9.65 -19.98 -2.26
N PRO A 67 10.94 -20.28 -2.02
CA PRO A 67 11.73 -19.60 -0.98
C PRO A 67 11.72 -18.08 -1.10
N ILE A 68 11.79 -17.53 -2.32
CA ILE A 68 11.74 -16.09 -2.56
C ILE A 68 10.36 -15.51 -2.23
N VAL A 69 9.28 -16.21 -2.56
CA VAL A 69 7.92 -15.79 -2.20
C VAL A 69 7.77 -15.78 -0.69
N ALA A 70 8.16 -16.86 -0.01
CA ALA A 70 8.11 -16.96 1.45
C ALA A 70 8.92 -15.83 2.12
N TYR A 71 10.12 -15.55 1.61
CA TYR A 71 10.93 -14.43 2.07
C TYR A 71 10.19 -13.09 1.91
N LEU A 72 9.70 -12.78 0.70
CA LEU A 72 9.03 -11.50 0.46
C LEU A 72 7.77 -11.31 1.30
N ILE A 73 6.97 -12.37 1.49
CA ILE A 73 5.80 -12.31 2.37
C ILE A 73 6.23 -12.09 3.83
N SER A 74 7.29 -12.75 4.31
CA SER A 74 7.83 -12.52 5.67
C SER A 74 8.32 -11.08 5.88
N GLN A 75 8.73 -10.39 4.82
CA GLN A 75 9.12 -8.97 4.84
C GLN A 75 7.92 -8.02 4.72
N GLY A 76 6.69 -8.53 4.59
CA GLY A 76 5.47 -7.72 4.54
C GLY A 76 5.10 -7.21 3.14
N PHE A 77 5.63 -7.78 2.07
CA PHE A 77 5.24 -7.46 0.69
C PHE A 77 3.91 -8.12 0.30
N SER A 78 2.82 -7.69 0.96
CA SER A 78 1.46 -8.20 0.76
C SER A 78 0.92 -8.01 -0.67
N GLU A 79 1.48 -7.03 -1.39
CA GLU A 79 1.13 -6.68 -2.77
C GLU A 79 1.74 -7.61 -3.82
N LEU A 80 2.50 -8.62 -3.41
CA LEU A 80 3.07 -9.62 -4.30
C LEU A 80 1.96 -10.38 -5.03
N ILE A 81 2.03 -10.43 -6.36
CA ILE A 81 1.06 -11.18 -7.18
C ILE A 81 1.66 -12.46 -7.80
N GLY A 82 2.99 -12.56 -7.85
CA GLY A 82 3.66 -13.78 -8.30
C GLY A 82 5.16 -13.58 -8.51
N CYS A 83 5.91 -14.68 -8.49
CA CYS A 83 7.32 -14.74 -8.87
C CYS A 83 7.55 -15.92 -9.82
N GLN A 84 8.41 -15.74 -10.82
CA GLN A 84 8.83 -16.81 -11.73
C GLN A 84 10.36 -16.95 -11.71
N PRO A 85 10.88 -18.18 -11.51
CA PRO A 85 12.32 -18.43 -11.54
C PRO A 85 12.81 -18.56 -12.99
N PHE A 86 13.57 -17.59 -13.48
CA PHE A 86 14.18 -17.61 -14.83
C PHE A 86 15.69 -17.36 -14.74
N GLY A 87 16.42 -18.17 -13.98
CA GLY A 87 17.85 -17.94 -13.68
C GLY A 87 18.11 -16.73 -12.77
N VAL A 88 17.17 -15.80 -12.71
CA VAL A 88 16.94 -14.76 -11.71
C VAL A 88 15.45 -14.79 -11.34
N ASP A 89 15.10 -14.43 -10.11
CA ASP A 89 13.69 -14.43 -9.69
C ASP A 89 13.02 -13.14 -10.17
N VAL A 90 12.07 -13.26 -11.09
CA VAL A 90 11.26 -12.12 -11.57
C VAL A 90 9.97 -12.08 -10.78
N CYS A 91 9.72 -10.99 -10.04
CA CYS A 91 8.54 -10.85 -9.20
C CYS A 91 7.69 -9.65 -9.62
N ALA A 92 6.37 -9.81 -9.57
CA ALA A 92 5.40 -8.77 -9.89
C ALA A 92 4.61 -8.37 -8.64
N PHE A 93 4.32 -7.07 -8.54
CA PHE A 93 3.61 -6.47 -7.41
C PHE A 93 2.49 -5.55 -7.90
N GLN A 94 1.41 -5.44 -7.12
CA GLN A 94 0.21 -4.71 -7.53
C GLN A 94 -0.27 -3.68 -6.50
N PHE A 95 -0.53 -2.47 -6.98
CA PHE A 95 -1.13 -1.40 -6.19
C PHE A 95 -2.40 -0.88 -6.84
N ARG A 96 -3.30 -0.34 -6.03
CA ARG A 96 -4.52 0.32 -6.47
C ARG A 96 -4.57 1.74 -5.93
N ASN A 97 -5.03 2.67 -6.76
CA ASN A 97 -5.32 4.04 -6.32
C ASN A 97 -6.82 4.23 -6.03
N ARG A 98 -7.22 5.38 -5.47
CA ARG A 98 -8.61 5.71 -5.11
C ARG A 98 -9.56 5.77 -6.31
N HIS A 99 -9.04 5.99 -7.51
CA HIS A 99 -9.82 5.98 -8.75
C HIS A 99 -9.98 4.56 -9.31
N GLY A 100 -9.47 3.54 -8.60
CA GLY A 100 -9.50 2.15 -9.02
C GLY A 100 -8.45 1.79 -10.07
N HIS A 101 -7.54 2.71 -10.45
CA HIS A 101 -6.47 2.36 -11.37
C HIS A 101 -5.52 1.36 -10.72
N ILE A 102 -5.04 0.41 -11.50
CA ILE A 102 -4.11 -0.62 -11.06
C ILE A 102 -2.72 -0.28 -11.58
N LEU A 103 -1.74 -0.31 -10.70
CA LEU A 103 -0.32 -0.24 -11.02
C LEU A 103 0.27 -1.63 -10.81
N GLU A 104 0.93 -2.15 -11.82
CA GLU A 104 1.70 -3.38 -11.75
C GLU A 104 3.18 -3.04 -11.94
N ILE A 105 4.04 -3.55 -11.06
CA ILE A 105 5.49 -3.32 -11.07
C ILE A 105 6.18 -4.67 -11.17
N ALA A 106 7.06 -4.82 -12.15
CA ALA A 106 7.94 -5.97 -12.26
C ALA A 106 9.33 -5.65 -11.68
N THR A 107 9.91 -6.64 -11.02
CA THR A 107 11.23 -6.56 -10.42
C THR A 107 12.05 -7.80 -10.76
N VAL A 108 13.36 -7.66 -10.63
CA VAL A 108 14.29 -8.80 -10.60
C VAL A 108 14.94 -8.84 -9.23
N HIS A 109 14.94 -10.03 -8.62
CA HIS A 109 15.70 -10.32 -7.43
C HIS A 109 17.04 -10.95 -7.82
N LEU A 110 18.13 -10.31 -7.39
CA LEU A 110 19.46 -10.89 -7.40
C LEU A 110 19.79 -11.20 -5.94
N GLY A 111 20.54 -12.26 -5.66
CA GLY A 111 20.92 -12.64 -4.28
C GLY A 111 21.65 -11.54 -3.48
N VAL A 112 22.03 -10.44 -4.12
CA VAL A 112 22.70 -9.26 -3.54
C VAL A 112 21.78 -8.07 -3.27
N THR A 113 20.55 -8.05 -3.79
CA THR A 113 19.59 -6.94 -3.64
C THR A 113 18.34 -7.39 -2.88
N PRO A 114 18.36 -7.34 -1.54
CA PRO A 114 17.19 -7.68 -0.74
C PRO A 114 16.04 -6.71 -1.08
N GLY A 115 14.94 -7.29 -1.57
CA GLY A 115 13.74 -6.57 -2.02
C GLY A 115 13.60 -6.38 -3.53
N GLY A 116 14.66 -6.64 -4.31
CA GLY A 116 14.63 -6.59 -5.77
C GLY A 116 14.70 -5.18 -6.37
N THR A 117 14.91 -5.16 -7.68
CA THR A 117 15.13 -3.93 -8.46
C THR A 117 14.04 -3.80 -9.53
N ILE A 118 13.45 -2.60 -9.68
CA ILE A 118 12.42 -2.32 -10.67
C ILE A 118 12.98 -2.47 -12.09
N THR A 119 12.29 -3.25 -12.92
CA THR A 119 12.61 -3.44 -14.34
C THR A 119 11.55 -2.83 -15.25
N SER A 120 10.28 -2.84 -14.85
CA SER A 120 9.20 -2.22 -15.60
C SER A 120 7.98 -1.94 -14.72
N TRP A 121 7.06 -1.12 -15.22
CA TRP A 121 5.78 -0.85 -14.57
C TRP A 121 4.72 -0.48 -15.61
N VAL A 122 3.45 -0.76 -15.30
CA VAL A 122 2.31 -0.38 -16.13
C VAL A 122 1.15 0.10 -15.27
N VAL A 123 0.49 1.16 -15.71
CA VAL A 123 -0.76 1.64 -15.08
C VAL A 123 -1.93 1.27 -15.98
N ARG A 124 -2.82 0.42 -15.48
CA ARG A 124 -4.10 0.10 -16.11
C ARG A 124 -5.17 1.01 -15.53
N ARG A 125 -5.78 1.82 -16.39
CA ARG A 125 -6.90 2.68 -16.00
C ARG A 125 -8.16 1.84 -15.88
N ASN A 126 -8.89 2.04 -14.80
CA ASN A 126 -10.23 1.51 -14.65
C ASN A 126 -11.17 2.44 -15.43
N THR A 127 -11.39 2.15 -16.71
CA THR A 127 -12.42 2.84 -17.50
C THR A 127 -13.79 2.30 -17.10
N PRO A 128 -14.74 3.15 -16.71
CA PRO A 128 -16.12 2.75 -16.43
C PRO A 128 -16.84 2.25 -17.68
#